data_AF-A0A959ULW7-F1
#
_entry.id   AF-A0A959ULW7-F1
#
_cell.length_a   1.000
_cell.length_b   1.000
_cell.length_c   1.000
_cell.angle_alpha   90.00
_cell.angle_beta   90.00
_cell.angle_gamma   90.00
#
_symmetry.space_group_name_H-M   'P 1'
#
loop_
_entity.id
_entity.type
_entity.pdbx_description
1 polymer ?
#
loop_
_entity_poly.entity_id
_entity_poly.type
_entity_poly.pdbx_seq_one_letter_code
_entity_poly.pdbx_strand_id
1 'polypeptide(L)' 'MMVIIFLGIWGGIKLDDWIVTGFPLFTVLMALLSVSAAIYIVIKDLLKKK' A
#
# COMPACT_ATOMS: atom_id res chain seq x y z
N MET A 1 0.64 -4.36 -10.82
CA MET A 1 0.23 -3.01 -10.33
C MET A 1 -1.15 -3.04 -9.70
N MET A 2 -2.21 -3.44 -10.44
CA MET A 2 -3.59 -3.41 -9.93
C MET A 2 -3.84 -4.25 -8.67
N VAL A 3 -3.30 -5.48 -8.60
CA VAL A 3 -3.47 -6.39 -7.46
C VAL A 3 -2.86 -5.84 -6.16
N ILE A 4 -1.72 -5.17 -6.28
CA ILE A 4 -0.95 -4.67 -5.11
C ILE A 4 -1.61 -3.41 -4.55
N ILE A 5 -2.16 -2.56 -5.42
CA ILE A 5 -2.92 -1.37 -5.04
C ILE A 5 -4.23 -1.77 -4.35
N PHE A 6 -4.96 -2.75 -4.90
CA PHE A 6 -6.21 -3.24 -4.28
C PHE A 6 -5.98 -3.88 -2.91
N LEU A 7 -4.91 -4.67 -2.75
CA LEU A 7 -4.54 -5.25 -1.45
C LEU A 7 -4.11 -4.19 -0.43
N GLY A 8 -3.39 -3.16 -0.87
CA GLY A 8 -3.00 -2.03 -0.02
C GLY A 8 -4.20 -1.22 0.45
N ILE A 9 -5.10 -0.82 -0.46
CA ILE A 9 -6.27 0.00 -0.11
C ILE A 9 -7.24 -0.78 0.80
N TRP A 10 -7.57 -2.03 0.45
CA TRP A 10 -8.54 -2.81 1.22
C TRP A 10 -8.03 -3.19 2.61
N GLY A 11 -6.74 -3.54 2.74
CA GLY A 11 -6.18 -3.82 4.05
C GLY A 11 -6.06 -2.58 4.93
N GLY A 12 -5.81 -1.40 4.35
CA GLY A 12 -5.66 -0.15 5.10
C GLY A 12 -6.99 0.29 5.69
N ILE A 13 -8.03 0.31 4.85
CA ILE A 13 -9.39 0.68 5.25
C ILE A 13 -9.90 -0.24 6.35
N LYS A 14 -9.67 -1.56 6.23
CA LYS A 14 -10.20 -2.54 7.19
C LYS A 14 -9.47 -2.53 8.54
N LEU A 15 -8.19 -2.16 8.57
CA LEU A 15 -7.44 -2.00 9.82
C LEU A 15 -7.72 -0.64 10.49
N ASP A 16 -7.93 0.43 9.71
CA ASP A 16 -8.35 1.74 10.25
C ASP A 16 -9.77 1.65 10.86
N ASP A 17 -10.69 0.89 10.26
CA ASP A 17 -12.06 0.69 10.80
C ASP A 17 -12.08 -0.12 12.11
N TRP A 18 -11.09 -0.99 12.31
CA TRP A 18 -10.94 -1.77 13.54
C TRP A 18 -10.39 -0.95 14.70
N ILE A 19 -9.69 0.14 14.40
CA ILE A 19 -9.01 0.97 15.38
C ILE A 19 -9.66 2.34 15.31
N VAL A 20 -10.80 2.47 15.99
CA VAL A 20 -11.56 3.71 16.23
C VAL A 20 -10.76 4.65 17.16
N THR A 21 -9.52 4.94 16.79
CA THR A 21 -8.72 6.01 17.36
C THR A 21 -8.84 7.16 16.38
N GLY A 22 -9.21 8.36 16.84
CA GLY A 22 -9.44 9.55 15.99
C GLY A 22 -8.22 10.05 15.18
N PHE A 23 -7.19 9.21 15.01
CA PHE A 23 -6.02 9.43 14.20
C PHE A 23 -5.86 8.24 13.22
N PRO A 24 -5.92 8.46 11.89
CA PRO A 24 -5.92 7.41 10.86
C PRO A 24 -4.51 6.87 10.62
N LEU A 25 -3.92 6.27 11.65
CA LEU A 25 -2.52 5.82 11.67
C LEU A 25 -2.28 4.69 10.65
N PHE A 26 -3.26 3.78 10.49
CA PHE A 26 -3.14 2.68 9.54
C PHE A 26 -3.27 3.16 8.11
N THR A 27 -4.17 4.12 7.83
CA THR A 27 -4.21 4.76 6.50
C THR A 27 -2.84 5.36 6.12
N VAL A 28 -2.14 6.02 7.04
CA VAL A 28 -0.81 6.59 6.77
C VAL A 28 0.24 5.51 6.53
N LEU A 29 0.28 4.46 7.38
CA LEU A 29 1.21 3.34 7.22
C LEU A 29 0.95 2.56 5.92
N MET A 30 -0.31 2.31 5.59
CA MET A 30 -0.72 1.61 4.38
C MET A 30 -0.40 2.43 3.13
N ALA A 31 -0.58 3.76 3.18
CA ALA A 31 -0.17 4.65 2.10
C ALA A 31 1.35 4.59 1.88
N LEU A 32 2.14 4.63 2.95
CA LEU A 32 3.60 4.52 2.87
C LEU A 32 4.05 3.17 2.30
N LEU A 33 3.43 2.07 2.73
CA LEU A 33 3.66 0.73 2.18
C LEU A 33 3.25 0.63 0.71
N SER A 34 2.11 1.21 0.32
CA SER A 34 1.63 1.22 -1.06
C SER A 34 2.58 1.98 -1.98
N VAL A 35 3.10 3.13 -1.54
CA VAL A 35 4.11 3.90 -2.29
C VAL A 35 5.41 3.10 -2.40
N SER A 36 5.86 2.49 -1.30
CA SER A 36 7.09 1.68 -1.28
C SER A 36 6.98 0.48 -2.21
N ALA A 37 5.84 -0.22 -2.20
CA ALA A 37 5.57 -1.34 -3.10
C ALA A 37 5.49 -0.89 -4.57
N ALA A 38 4.85 0.25 -4.86
CA ALA A 38 4.79 0.80 -6.21
C ALA A 38 6.20 1.11 -6.76
N ILE A 39 7.04 1.75 -5.96
CA ILE A 39 8.43 2.04 -6.32
C ILE A 39 9.22 0.75 -6.55
N TYR A 40 9.08 -0.25 -5.67
CA TYR A 40 9.75 -1.55 -5.84
C TYR A 40 9.32 -2.27 -7.12
N ILE A 41 8.03 -2.26 -7.45
CA ILE A 41 7.52 -2.85 -8.70
C ILE A 41 8.13 -2.13 -9.90
N VAL A 42 8.10 -0.79 -9.91
CA VAL A 42 8.66 0.00 -11.02
C VAL A 42 10.15 -0.28 -11.18
N ILE A 43 10.92 -0.28 -10.10
CA ILE A 43 12.35 -0.63 -10.13
C ILE A 43 12.54 -2.04 -10.69
N LYS A 44 11.76 -3.01 -10.23
CA LYS A 44 11.83 -4.41 -10.69
C LYS A 44 11.43 -4.54 -12.16
N ASP A 45 10.45 -3.77 -12.62
CA ASP A 45 9.99 -3.76 -14.01
C ASP A 45 11.04 -3.14 -14.94
N LEU A 46 11.69 -2.05 -14.50
CA LEU A 46 12.81 -1.43 -15.19
C LEU A 46 14.08 -2.31 -15.20
N LEU A 47 14.32 -3.07 -14.12
CA LEU A 47 15.43 -4.04 -14.03
C LEU A 47 15.15 -5.33 -14.80
N LYS A 48 13.89 -5.63 -15.14
CA LYS A 48 13.53 -6.78 -15.96
C LYS A 48 13.90 -6.48 -17.41
N LYS A 49 15.20 -6.55 -17.71
CA LYS A 49 15.72 -6.59 -19.08
C LYS A 49 15.13 -7.83 -19.76
N LYS A 50 14.51 -7.60 -20.91
CA LYS A 50 14.04 -8.65 -21.83
C LYS A 50 15.14 -9.67 -22.11
#